data_AF-A0A7U6KR90-F1
#
_entry.id   AF-A0A7U6KR90-F1
#
_cell.length_a   1.000
_cell.length_b   1.000
_cell.length_c   1.000
_cell.angle_alpha   90.00
_cell.angle_beta   90.00
_cell.angle_gamma   90.00
#
_symmetry.space_group_name_H-M   'P 1'
#
loop_
_entity.id
_entity.type
_entity.pdbx_description
1 polymer ?
#
loop_
_entity_poly.entity_id
_entity_poly.type
_entity_poly.pdbx_seq_one_letter_code
_entity_poly.pdbx_strand_id
1 'polypeptide(L)' 'MKFLFIASYPASILRFRGALIAAIKDTGFEVHVVAPDFGAYPDEHQVLKDLGYYVHDITMQRTGTKSQKRLKNHY' A
#
# COMPACT_ATOMS: atom_id res chain seq x y z
N MET A 1 -12.79 -0.59 16.34
CA MET A 1 -11.32 -0.84 16.37
C MET A 1 -10.77 -0.68 14.97
N LYS A 2 -9.50 -0.29 14.81
CA LYS A 2 -8.90 0.01 13.50
C LYS A 2 -7.99 -1.14 13.06
N PHE A 3 -8.02 -1.46 11.77
CA PHE A 3 -7.18 -2.47 11.16
C PHE A 3 -6.38 -1.83 10.02
N LEU A 4 -5.06 -2.02 10.03
CA LEU A 4 -4.15 -1.42 9.06
C LEU A 4 -3.57 -2.51 8.14
N PHE A 5 -3.77 -2.36 6.85
CA PHE A 5 -3.22 -3.22 5.82
C PHE A 5 -2.16 -2.46 5.03
N ILE A 6 -0.91 -2.93 5.04
CA ILE A 6 0.21 -2.30 4.33
C ILE A 6 0.66 -3.24 3.22
N ALA A 7 0.74 -2.73 1.98
CA ALA A 7 1.29 -3.47 0.86
C ALA A 7 2.23 -2.59 0.03
N SER A 8 3.20 -3.21 -0.62
CA SER A 8 4.10 -2.55 -1.56
C SER A 8 3.52 -2.46 -2.98
N TYR A 9 2.36 -3.07 -3.22
CA TYR A 9 1.73 -3.13 -4.53
C TYR A 9 0.19 -3.13 -4.42
N PRO A 10 -0.49 -2.02 -4.77
CA PRO A 10 -1.95 -1.86 -4.65
C PRO A 10 -2.78 -3.02 -5.23
N ALA A 11 -2.49 -3.44 -6.46
CA ALA A 11 -3.28 -4.46 -7.14
C ALA A 11 -3.18 -5.86 -6.50
N SER A 12 -2.13 -6.13 -5.70
CA SER A 12 -2.02 -7.40 -4.96
C SER A 12 -3.06 -7.52 -3.85
N ILE A 13 -3.51 -6.38 -3.30
CA ILE A 13 -4.43 -6.32 -2.17
C ILE A 13 -5.78 -6.91 -2.55
N LEU A 14 -6.35 -6.43 -3.67
CA LEU A 14 -7.64 -6.92 -4.17
C LEU A 14 -7.55 -8.39 -4.62
N ARG A 15 -6.46 -8.76 -5.31
CA ARG A 15 -6.29 -10.10 -5.88
C ARG A 15 -6.05 -11.20 -4.84
N PHE A 16 -5.28 -10.92 -3.79
CA PHE A 16 -4.86 -11.96 -2.84
C PHE A 16 -5.63 -11.90 -1.52
N ARG A 17 -6.15 -10.73 -1.16
CA ARG A 17 -6.64 -10.46 0.21
C ARG A 17 -8.04 -9.85 0.25
N GLY A 18 -8.71 -9.64 -0.89
CA GLY A 18 -10.04 -9.01 -0.94
C GLY A 18 -11.05 -9.66 -0.01
N ALA A 19 -11.17 -10.99 -0.04
CA ALA A 19 -12.10 -11.73 0.83
C ALA A 19 -11.76 -11.63 2.33
N LEU A 20 -10.46 -11.59 2.67
CA LEU A 20 -10.02 -11.43 4.05
C LEU A 20 -10.35 -10.04 4.58
N ILE A 21 -10.11 -9.01 3.77
CA ILE A 21 -10.36 -7.62 4.16
C ILE A 21 -11.86 -7.37 4.30
N ALA A 22 -12.68 -7.96 3.43
CA ALA A 22 -14.13 -7.93 3.54
C ALA A 22 -14.61 -8.57 4.86
N ALA A 23 -14.11 -9.76 5.20
CA ALA A 23 -14.47 -10.43 6.45
C ALA A 23 -14.09 -9.59 7.70
N ILE A 24 -12.91 -8.95 7.68
CA ILE A 24 -12.49 -8.05 8.77
C ILE A 24 -13.44 -6.84 8.87
N LYS A 25 -13.83 -6.24 7.74
CA LYS A 25 -14.79 -5.14 7.74
C LYS A 25 -16.16 -5.58 8.27
N ASP A 26 -16.64 -6.76 7.89
CA ASP A 26 -17.91 -7.31 8.38
C ASP A 26 -17.92 -7.56 9.89
N THR A 27 -16.75 -7.80 10.49
CA THR A 27 -16.62 -7.87 11.96
C THR A 27 -16.66 -6.49 12.66
N GLY A 28 -16.86 -5.40 11.91
CA GLY A 28 -17.02 -4.05 12.45
C GLY A 28 -15.71 -3.27 12.61
N PHE A 29 -14.63 -3.70 11.96
CA PHE A 29 -13.36 -2.97 11.98
C PHE A 29 -13.32 -1.88 10.91
N GLU A 30 -12.69 -0.76 11.27
CA GLU A 30 -12.34 0.30 10.33
C GLU A 30 -11.05 -0.10 9.61
N VAL A 31 -11.16 -0.44 8.32
CA VAL A 31 -10.02 -0.90 7.53
C VAL A 31 -9.33 0.29 6.85
N HIS A 32 -8.04 0.43 7.12
CA HIS A 32 -7.15 1.35 6.43
C HIS A 32 -6.18 0.55 5.54
N VAL A 33 -6.07 0.95 4.28
CA VAL A 33 -5.18 0.35 3.29
C VAL A 33 -4.11 1.36 2.93
N VAL A 34 -2.85 0.95 3.04
CA VAL A 34 -1.69 1.79 2.78
C VAL A 34 -0.81 1.11 1.74
N ALA A 35 -0.63 1.77 0.61
CA ALA A 35 0.25 1.30 -0.45
C ALA A 35 0.75 2.47 -1.31
N PRO A 36 1.92 2.33 -1.96
CA PRO A 36 2.42 3.34 -2.87
C PRO A 36 1.73 3.27 -4.23
N ASP A 37 1.83 4.36 -4.97
CA ASP A 37 1.56 4.41 -6.40
C ASP A 37 0.10 4.10 -6.77
N PHE A 38 -0.87 4.44 -5.91
CA PHE A 38 -2.30 4.31 -6.25
C PHE A 38 -2.68 5.13 -7.49
N GLY A 39 -1.93 6.20 -7.80
CA GLY A 39 -2.08 6.96 -9.04
C GLY A 39 -1.87 6.13 -10.32
N ALA A 40 -1.09 5.03 -10.26
CA ALA A 40 -0.92 4.11 -11.39
C ALA A 40 -2.03 3.05 -11.48
N TYR A 41 -2.89 2.96 -10.47
CA TYR A 41 -3.95 1.96 -10.30
C TYR A 41 -5.28 2.64 -9.92
N PRO A 42 -5.82 3.53 -10.79
CA PRO A 42 -7.00 4.33 -10.47
C PRO A 42 -8.24 3.45 -10.24
N ASP A 43 -8.37 2.35 -10.98
CA ASP A 43 -9.49 1.42 -10.85
C ASP A 43 -9.47 0.73 -9.48
N GLU A 44 -8.32 0.19 -9.07
CA GLU A 44 -8.17 -0.44 -7.75
C GLU A 44 -8.36 0.55 -6.61
N HIS A 45 -7.86 1.78 -6.78
CA HIS A 45 -8.05 2.85 -5.81
C HIS A 45 -9.53 3.19 -5.63
N GLN A 46 -10.29 3.29 -6.73
CA GLN A 46 -11.72 3.56 -6.69
C GLN A 46 -12.49 2.40 -6.05
N VAL A 47 -12.19 1.16 -6.45
CA VAL A 47 -12.82 -0.04 -5.86
C VAL A 47 -12.61 -0.10 -4.35
N LEU A 48 -11.39 0.16 -3.86
CA LEU A 48 -11.12 0.16 -2.42
C LEU A 48 -11.90 1.26 -1.66
N LYS A 49 -12.09 2.42 -2.29
CA LYS A 49 -12.90 3.51 -1.73
C LYS A 49 -14.39 3.19 -1.74
N ASP A 50 -14.90 2.61 -2.82
CA ASP A 50 -16.30 2.20 -2.97
C ASP A 50 -16.67 1.07 -2.01
N LEU A 51 -15.71 0.17 -1.74
CA LEU A 51 -15.80 -0.82 -0.67
C LEU A 51 -15.77 -0.18 0.73
N GLY A 52 -15.62 1.13 0.84
CA GLY A 52 -15.62 1.91 2.08
C GLY A 52 -14.40 1.65 2.96
N TYR A 53 -13.24 1.46 2.35
CA TYR A 53 -11.95 1.42 3.04
C TYR A 53 -11.25 2.77 2.97
N TYR A 54 -10.43 3.06 3.98
CA TYR A 54 -9.61 4.27 3.99
C TYR A 54 -8.29 4.01 3.27
N VAL A 55 -8.14 4.57 2.07
CA VAL A 55 -6.93 4.38 1.27
C VAL A 55 -5.96 5.53 1.52
N HIS A 56 -4.73 5.20 1.91
CA HIS A 56 -3.64 6.15 2.05
C HIS A 56 -2.54 5.81 1.05
N ASP A 57 -2.26 6.76 0.16
CA ASP A 57 -1.12 6.69 -0.74
C ASP A 57 0.13 7.18 -0.01
N ILE A 58 1.16 6.33 0.06
CA ILE A 58 2.44 6.70 0.66
C ILE A 58 3.55 6.50 -0.36
N THR A 59 4.48 7.45 -0.44
CA THR A 59 5.66 7.26 -1.27
C THR A 59 6.60 6.27 -0.62
N MET A 60 6.70 5.05 -1.16
CA MET A 60 7.73 4.11 -0.74
C MET A 60 9.04 4.45 -1.44
N GLN A 61 9.98 5.05 -0.72
CA GLN A 61 11.38 5.03 -1.16
C GLN A 61 11.87 3.59 -1.08
N ARG A 62 11.82 2.87 -2.21
CA ARG A 62 12.54 1.61 -2.35
C ARG A 62 14.00 1.96 -2.08
N THR A 63 14.54 1.50 -0.96
CA THR A 63 15.99 1.42 -0.75
C THR A 63 16.54 0.38 -1.70
N GLY A 64 16.44 0.64 -3.01
CA GLY A 64 17.36 0.08 -3.95
C GLY A 64 18.72 0.49 -3.44
N THR A 65 19.54 -0.49 -3.06
CA THR A 65 20.92 -0.35 -2.62
C THR A 65 21.52 0.86 -3.33
N LYS A 66 21.52 2.02 -2.68
CA LYS A 66 22.35 3.12 -3.11
C LYS A 66 23.73 2.58 -2.82
N SER A 67 24.36 1.95 -3.82
CA SER A 67 25.80 1.74 -3.82
C SER A 67 26.36 3.12 -3.55
N GLN A 68 26.69 3.37 -2.29
CA GLN A 68 27.36 4.59 -1.90
C GLN A 68 28.64 4.54 -2.71
N LYS A 69 28.72 5.37 -3.76
CA LYS A 69 29.97 5.64 -4.43
C LYS A 69 30.90 6.12 -3.33
N ARG A 70 31.75 5.20 -2.85
CA ARG A 70 32.83 5.47 -1.92
C ARG A 70 33.56 6.67 -2.48
N LEU A 71 33.54 7.80 -1.76
CA LEU A 71 34.27 9.00 -2.13
C LEU A 71 35.71 8.58 -2.40
N LYS A 72 36.16 8.70 -3.65
CA LYS A 72 37.57 8.50 -3.99
C LYS A 72 38.31 9.73 -3.46
N ASN A 73 39.29 9.49 -2.60
CA ASN A 73 40.27 10.47 -2.14
C ASN A 73 40.78 11.27 -3.35
N HIS A 74 40.76 12.60 -3.24
CA HIS A 74 41.66 13.45 -4.02
C HIS A 74 42.87 13.75 -3.14
N TYR A 75 44.04 13.46 -3.73
CA TYR A 75 45.40 13.75 -3.23
C TYR A 75 45.60 15.23 -2.95
#